data_AF-A0A7K9PQC4-F1
#
_entry.id   AF-A0A7K9PQC4-F1
#
_cell.length_a   1.000
_cell.length_b   1.000
_cell.length_c   1.000
_cell.angle_alpha   90.00
_cell.angle_beta   90.00
_cell.angle_gamma   90.00
#
_symmetry.space_group_name_H-M   'P 1'
#
loop_
_entity.id
_entity.type
_entity.pdbx_description
1 polymer ?
#
loop_
_entity_poly.entity_id
_entity_poly.type
_entity_poly.pdbx_seq_one_letter_code
_entity_poly.pdbx_strand_id
1 'polypeptide(L)'
;GLLLKRCTLLLPTRDRLKYVHKVLSGVSCFKLNGCASPLHCLGLQCYGVFLQILTAGWDELECHRVFNFLWELGNLARKVQTVVSSKPGSARRLELRIRLFCRAVLLSAGSHRSDSAFWLTRILKPWPMVNQARLLYIIFGPVSSLDGHVVWQKMIEGPTDETSLKGLADAIKLLYGTEAREWTADDVINLVDELSVVPQEWLMENNVRLLLLSGNSICFTFLASKAVSGRTVELARLMVFMALVCEKDLYCMDWAAKMMQKVFKVFSTPWERNHFLQCLENAFAHVLMDLLQAVLAG
;
A
#
# COMPACT_ATOMS: atom_id res chain seq x y z
N GLY A 1 -10.42 20.43 18.22
CA GLY A 1 -10.03 19.24 18.97
C GLY A 1 -9.99 19.49 20.47
N LEU A 2 -9.07 20.34 20.94
CA LEU A 2 -8.72 20.47 22.37
C LEU A 2 -9.90 20.86 23.28
N LEU A 3 -10.73 21.82 22.85
CA LEU A 3 -11.92 22.23 23.60
C LEU A 3 -12.86 21.03 23.83
N LEU A 4 -13.27 20.36 22.75
CA LEU A 4 -14.15 19.19 22.85
C LEU A 4 -13.52 18.07 23.67
N LYS A 5 -12.20 17.84 23.55
CA LYS A 5 -11.49 16.87 24.39
C LYS A 5 -11.67 17.15 25.88
N ARG A 6 -11.52 18.41 26.31
CA ARG A 6 -11.68 18.82 27.71
C ARG A 6 -13.15 18.77 28.15
N CYS A 7 -14.07 19.28 27.33
CA CYS A 7 -15.49 19.31 27.67
C CYS A 7 -16.12 17.92 27.82
N THR A 8 -15.57 16.89 27.17
CA THR A 8 -16.10 15.52 27.21
C THR A 8 -15.24 14.56 28.03
N LEU A 9 -14.26 15.04 28.80
CA LEU A 9 -13.25 14.18 29.44
C LEU A 9 -13.84 13.18 30.44
N LEU A 10 -14.97 13.51 31.07
CA LEU A 10 -15.67 12.66 32.04
C LEU A 10 -16.67 11.70 31.38
N LEU A 11 -16.87 11.80 30.07
CA LEU A 11 -17.81 10.94 29.35
C LEU A 11 -17.10 9.65 28.91
N PRO A 12 -17.80 8.50 28.93
CA PRO A 12 -17.33 7.30 28.26
C PRO A 12 -17.03 7.57 26.78
N THR A 13 -16.05 6.84 26.22
CA THR A 13 -15.57 7.01 24.83
C THR A 13 -16.74 7.08 23.82
N ARG A 14 -17.74 6.20 23.97
CA ARG A 14 -18.91 6.13 23.08
C ARG A 14 -19.74 7.43 23.10
N ASP A 15 -20.04 7.95 24.28
CA ASP A 15 -20.90 9.13 24.42
C ASP A 15 -20.15 10.40 24.04
N ARG A 16 -18.83 10.44 24.33
CA ARG A 16 -17.92 11.44 23.82
C ARG A 16 -17.95 11.52 22.29
N LEU A 17 -17.84 10.38 21.60
CA LEU A 17 -17.89 10.31 20.14
C LEU A 17 -19.24 10.72 19.56
N LYS A 18 -20.36 10.30 20.18
CA LYS A 18 -21.71 10.75 19.79
C LYS A 18 -21.86 12.27 19.92
N TYR A 19 -21.40 12.86 21.03
CA TYR A 19 -21.45 14.31 21.24
C TYR A 19 -20.62 15.05 20.20
N VAL A 20 -19.37 14.61 19.97
CA VAL A 20 -18.49 15.15 18.94
C VAL A 20 -19.14 15.06 17.56
N HIS A 21 -19.71 13.91 17.21
CA HIS A 21 -20.41 13.75 15.93
C HIS A 21 -21.59 14.70 15.81
N LYS A 22 -22.41 14.87 16.85
CA LYS A 22 -23.53 15.82 16.85
C LYS A 22 -23.05 17.24 16.51
N VAL A 23 -21.98 17.70 17.14
CA VAL A 23 -21.38 19.02 16.88
C VAL A 23 -20.86 19.15 15.45
N LEU A 24 -20.18 18.11 14.95
CA LEU A 24 -19.54 18.13 13.62
C LEU A 24 -20.49 17.80 12.46
N SER A 25 -21.67 17.24 12.74
CA SER A 25 -22.63 16.78 11.72
C SER A 25 -23.16 17.88 10.79
N GLY A 26 -23.09 19.14 11.25
CA GLY A 26 -23.43 20.33 10.46
C GLY A 26 -22.41 20.67 9.38
N VAL A 27 -21.19 20.15 9.46
CA VAL A 27 -20.13 20.39 8.46
C VAL A 27 -20.22 19.31 7.37
N SER A 28 -20.86 19.65 6.25
CA SER A 28 -21.07 18.72 5.14
C SER A 28 -19.76 18.08 4.64
N CYS A 29 -18.69 18.88 4.54
CA CYS A 29 -17.38 18.43 4.05
C CYS A 29 -16.67 17.40 4.96
N PHE A 30 -17.15 17.15 6.19
CA PHE A 30 -16.61 16.09 7.05
C PHE A 30 -17.23 14.72 6.73
N LYS A 31 -18.33 14.69 5.96
CA LYS A 31 -18.98 13.46 5.52
C LYS A 31 -18.33 12.98 4.24
N LEU A 32 -18.13 11.66 4.12
CA LEU A 32 -17.54 11.01 2.94
C LEU A 32 -18.13 11.48 1.60
N ASN A 33 -19.46 11.67 1.56
CA ASN A 33 -20.20 12.07 0.36
C ASN A 33 -20.69 13.51 0.40
N GLY A 34 -20.29 14.30 1.40
CA GLY A 34 -20.89 15.61 1.66
C GLY A 34 -20.24 16.80 0.95
N CYS A 35 -19.11 16.58 0.25
CA CYS A 35 -18.44 17.61 -0.54
C CYS A 35 -18.58 17.33 -2.04
N ALA A 36 -18.92 18.35 -2.82
CA ALA A 36 -18.98 18.28 -4.28
C ALA A 36 -17.58 18.21 -4.93
N SER A 37 -16.59 18.86 -4.33
CA SER A 37 -15.20 18.91 -4.81
C SER A 37 -14.22 18.48 -3.72
N PRO A 38 -14.13 17.16 -3.42
CA PRO A 38 -13.37 16.67 -2.27
C PRO A 38 -11.86 16.78 -2.44
N LEU A 39 -11.33 16.89 -3.67
CA LEU A 39 -9.90 17.06 -3.94
C LEU A 39 -9.36 18.44 -3.53
N HIS A 40 -10.19 19.47 -3.69
CA HIS A 40 -9.83 20.86 -3.41
C HIS A 40 -10.41 21.35 -2.07
N CYS A 41 -10.99 20.45 -1.29
CA CYS A 41 -11.60 20.78 -0.01
C CYS A 41 -10.71 20.34 1.16
N LEU A 42 -10.45 21.27 2.09
CA LEU A 42 -9.70 20.98 3.31
C LEU A 42 -10.54 20.26 4.38
N GLY A 43 -11.85 20.07 4.17
CA GLY A 43 -12.76 19.56 5.18
C GLY A 43 -12.33 18.24 5.81
N LEU A 44 -11.98 17.24 5.00
CA LEU A 44 -11.50 15.95 5.52
C LEU A 44 -10.15 16.08 6.24
N GLN A 45 -9.25 16.93 5.77
CA GLN A 45 -7.96 17.19 6.43
C GLN A 45 -8.16 17.85 7.80
N CYS A 46 -9.04 18.87 7.87
CA CYS A 46 -9.43 19.49 9.13
C CYS A 46 -10.08 18.47 10.08
N TYR A 47 -10.85 17.52 9.55
CA TYR A 47 -11.43 16.46 10.35
C TYR A 47 -10.36 15.49 10.90
N GLY A 48 -9.37 15.11 10.10
CA GLY A 48 -8.23 14.30 10.57
C GLY A 48 -7.43 14.99 11.67
N VAL A 49 -7.03 16.25 11.46
CA VAL A 49 -6.33 17.06 12.50
C VAL A 49 -7.20 17.18 13.76
N PHE A 50 -8.50 17.38 13.61
CA PHE A 50 -9.43 17.40 14.73
C PHE A 50 -9.40 16.09 15.52
N LEU A 51 -9.48 14.95 14.82
CA LEU A 51 -9.47 13.62 15.43
C LEU A 51 -8.15 13.33 16.11
N GLN A 52 -7.01 13.61 15.47
CA GLN A 52 -5.68 13.48 16.07
C GLN A 52 -5.60 14.22 17.40
N ILE A 53 -6.04 15.48 17.45
CA ILE A 53 -6.05 16.26 18.71
C ILE A 53 -7.02 15.66 19.74
N LEU A 54 -8.17 15.16 19.30
CA LEU A 54 -9.18 14.57 20.19
C LEU A 54 -8.65 13.30 20.86
N THR A 55 -8.01 12.42 20.08
CA THR A 55 -7.53 11.09 20.49
C THR A 55 -6.09 11.08 20.99
N ALA A 56 -5.36 12.19 20.92
CA ALA A 56 -3.99 12.27 21.43
C ALA A 56 -3.90 11.76 22.87
N GLY A 57 -2.99 10.80 23.12
CA GLY A 57 -2.78 10.20 24.44
C GLY A 57 -3.88 9.24 24.91
N TRP A 58 -4.81 8.85 24.04
CA TRP A 58 -5.72 7.73 24.32
C TRP A 58 -5.00 6.41 24.08
N ASP A 59 -5.43 5.36 24.77
CA ASP A 59 -4.91 4.01 24.52
C ASP A 59 -5.46 3.42 23.20
N GLU A 60 -4.86 2.30 22.77
CA GLU A 60 -5.23 1.62 21.52
C GLU A 60 -6.67 1.08 21.54
N LEU A 61 -7.22 0.70 22.69
CA LEU A 61 -8.58 0.18 22.80
C LEU A 61 -9.60 1.30 22.59
N GLU A 62 -9.35 2.48 23.15
CA GLU A 62 -10.16 3.66 22.91
C GLU A 62 -10.04 4.12 21.45
N CYS A 63 -8.83 4.14 20.88
CA CYS A 63 -8.62 4.44 19.46
C CYS A 63 -9.36 3.42 18.54
N HIS A 64 -9.42 2.15 18.93
CA HIS A 64 -10.20 1.14 18.22
C HIS A 64 -11.70 1.43 18.26
N ARG A 65 -12.23 1.93 19.40
CA ARG A 65 -13.62 2.40 19.47
C ARG A 65 -13.87 3.60 18.56
N VAL A 66 -12.90 4.51 18.43
CA VAL A 66 -12.98 5.62 17.47
C VAL A 66 -13.06 5.08 16.04
N PHE A 67 -12.20 4.12 15.69
CA PHE A 67 -12.24 3.48 14.37
C PHE A 67 -13.63 2.92 14.07
N ASN A 68 -14.16 2.06 14.96
CA ASN A 68 -15.45 1.41 14.77
C ASN A 68 -16.58 2.43 14.63
N PHE A 69 -16.58 3.48 15.46
CA PHE A 69 -17.57 4.54 15.39
C PHE A 69 -17.55 5.28 14.04
N LEU A 70 -16.37 5.61 13.51
CA LEU A 70 -16.23 6.23 12.19
C LEU A 70 -16.67 5.27 11.08
N TRP A 71 -16.33 3.99 11.22
CA TRP A 71 -16.65 2.94 10.27
C TRP A 71 -18.16 2.72 10.15
N GLU A 72 -18.88 2.75 11.27
CA GLU A 72 -20.34 2.65 11.36
C GLU A 72 -21.05 3.89 10.81
N LEU A 73 -20.63 5.10 11.24
CA LEU A 73 -21.27 6.37 10.86
C LEU A 73 -21.40 6.57 9.35
N GLY A 74 -20.38 6.16 8.61
CA GLY A 74 -20.33 6.32 7.15
C GLY A 74 -20.83 5.12 6.36
N ASN A 75 -21.24 4.03 7.04
CA ASN A 75 -21.35 2.69 6.46
C ASN A 75 -20.12 2.35 5.59
N LEU A 76 -18.92 2.66 6.13
CA LEU A 76 -17.67 2.56 5.41
C LEU A 76 -17.36 1.11 5.06
N ALA A 77 -17.67 0.16 5.93
CA ALA A 77 -17.56 -1.27 5.65
C ALA A 77 -18.25 -1.64 4.32
N ARG A 78 -19.54 -1.31 4.16
CA ARG A 78 -20.27 -1.64 2.93
C ARG A 78 -19.71 -0.94 1.70
N LYS A 79 -19.26 0.31 1.84
CA LYS A 79 -18.65 1.08 0.74
C LYS A 79 -17.30 0.52 0.33
N VAL A 80 -16.47 0.14 1.29
CA VAL A 80 -15.19 -0.53 1.05
C VAL A 80 -15.42 -1.89 0.39
N GLN A 81 -16.33 -2.71 0.92
CA GLN A 81 -16.74 -3.97 0.31
C GLN A 81 -17.15 -3.77 -1.16
N THR A 82 -17.93 -2.71 -1.45
CA THR A 82 -18.35 -2.38 -2.81
C THR A 82 -17.14 -2.16 -3.72
N VAL A 83 -16.17 -1.34 -3.33
CA VAL A 83 -15.01 -1.04 -4.22
C VAL A 83 -14.03 -2.20 -4.34
N VAL A 84 -13.82 -2.99 -3.29
CA VAL A 84 -12.86 -4.12 -3.36
C VAL A 84 -13.44 -5.34 -4.07
N SER A 85 -14.77 -5.51 -4.07
CA SER A 85 -15.44 -6.63 -4.75
C SER A 85 -15.86 -6.33 -6.18
N SER A 86 -16.04 -5.05 -6.54
CA SER A 86 -16.40 -4.67 -7.90
C SER A 86 -15.20 -4.73 -8.84
N LYS A 87 -15.46 -4.66 -10.15
CA LYS A 87 -14.38 -4.54 -11.14
C LYS A 87 -13.54 -3.29 -10.84
N PRO A 88 -12.21 -3.38 -10.79
CA PRO A 88 -11.33 -2.23 -10.54
C PRO A 88 -11.63 -1.06 -11.49
N GLY A 89 -11.85 0.13 -10.92
CA GLY A 89 -12.17 1.33 -11.68
C GLY A 89 -13.63 1.44 -12.14
N SER A 90 -14.53 0.53 -11.72
CA SER A 90 -15.98 0.64 -11.97
C SER A 90 -16.65 1.64 -11.03
N ALA A 91 -16.09 1.84 -9.82
CA ALA A 91 -16.62 2.72 -8.79
C ALA A 91 -15.67 3.89 -8.49
N ARG A 92 -15.06 4.50 -9.54
CA ARG A 92 -13.98 5.50 -9.42
C ARG A 92 -14.25 6.60 -8.41
N ARG A 93 -15.46 7.17 -8.41
CA ARG A 93 -15.86 8.23 -7.47
C ARG A 93 -15.83 7.74 -6.02
N LEU A 94 -16.24 6.50 -5.77
CA LEU A 94 -16.24 5.92 -4.43
C LEU A 94 -14.82 5.53 -3.99
N GLU A 95 -14.02 4.96 -4.90
CA GLU A 95 -12.59 4.69 -4.69
C GLU A 95 -11.85 5.97 -4.25
N LEU A 96 -12.05 7.07 -4.99
CA LEU A 96 -11.48 8.37 -4.65
C LEU A 96 -11.93 8.86 -3.26
N ARG A 97 -13.22 8.76 -2.95
CA ARG A 97 -13.75 9.18 -1.64
C ARG A 97 -13.18 8.35 -0.49
N ILE A 98 -13.06 7.04 -0.65
CA ILE A 98 -12.45 6.15 0.35
C ILE A 98 -10.97 6.51 0.53
N ARG A 99 -10.23 6.68 -0.58
CA ARG A 99 -8.83 7.13 -0.54
C ARG A 99 -8.66 8.41 0.24
N LEU A 100 -9.43 9.45 -0.11
CA LEU A 100 -9.34 10.75 0.54
C LEU A 100 -9.72 10.67 2.03
N PHE A 101 -10.76 9.92 2.38
CA PHE A 101 -11.15 9.74 3.78
C PHE A 101 -10.07 9.02 4.58
N CYS A 102 -9.59 7.86 4.12
CA CYS A 102 -8.54 7.12 4.80
C CYS A 102 -7.28 7.97 4.97
N ARG A 103 -6.81 8.65 3.90
CA ARG A 103 -5.60 9.46 3.93
C ARG A 103 -5.73 10.73 4.76
N ALA A 104 -6.84 11.44 4.65
CA ALA A 104 -7.00 12.76 5.27
C ALA A 104 -7.58 12.72 6.68
N VAL A 105 -8.29 11.64 7.05
CA VAL A 105 -8.97 11.51 8.35
C VAL A 105 -8.24 10.56 9.28
N LEU A 106 -7.85 9.37 8.79
CA LEU A 106 -7.23 8.33 9.62
C LEU A 106 -5.69 8.36 9.56
N LEU A 107 -5.14 8.61 8.37
CA LEU A 107 -3.70 8.57 8.09
C LEU A 107 -3.13 9.98 7.83
N SER A 108 -3.73 11.02 8.45
CA SER A 108 -3.41 12.41 8.16
C SER A 108 -1.94 12.76 8.41
N ALA A 109 -1.38 13.58 7.51
CA ALA A 109 -0.01 14.06 7.58
C ALA A 109 0.26 14.72 8.95
N GLY A 110 1.12 14.10 9.76
CA GLY A 110 1.46 14.55 11.11
C GLY A 110 1.18 13.52 12.21
N SER A 111 0.52 12.39 11.92
CA SER A 111 0.44 11.28 12.88
C SER A 111 1.80 10.65 13.14
N HIS A 112 2.03 10.19 14.38
CA HIS A 112 3.18 9.37 14.68
C HIS A 112 3.14 8.08 13.85
N ARG A 113 4.32 7.53 13.54
CA ARG A 113 4.44 6.31 12.73
C ARG A 113 3.63 5.14 13.33
N SER A 114 3.66 4.99 14.65
CA SER A 114 2.85 4.01 15.39
C SER A 114 1.35 4.17 15.14
N ASP A 115 0.84 5.40 15.17
CA ASP A 115 -0.58 5.68 14.97
C ASP A 115 -0.99 5.34 13.54
N SER A 116 -0.18 5.75 12.55
CA SER A 116 -0.42 5.40 11.15
C SER A 116 -0.44 3.89 10.93
N ALA A 117 0.46 3.14 11.57
CA ALA A 117 0.50 1.68 11.50
C ALA A 117 -0.77 1.06 12.11
N PHE A 118 -1.22 1.56 13.25
CA PHE A 118 -2.48 1.16 13.88
C PHE A 118 -3.67 1.39 12.96
N TRP A 119 -3.85 2.61 12.43
CA TRP A 119 -5.00 2.94 11.58
C TRP A 119 -5.00 2.12 10.29
N LEU A 120 -3.83 1.97 9.64
CA LEU A 120 -3.72 1.17 8.43
C LEU A 120 -4.04 -0.31 8.69
N THR A 121 -3.58 -0.85 9.81
CA THR A 121 -3.90 -2.22 10.25
C THR A 121 -5.41 -2.40 10.41
N ARG A 122 -6.09 -1.47 11.08
CA ARG A 122 -7.55 -1.52 11.28
C ARG A 122 -8.33 -1.40 9.98
N ILE A 123 -7.82 -0.64 9.01
CA ILE A 123 -8.43 -0.51 7.68
C ILE A 123 -8.34 -1.82 6.89
N LEU A 124 -7.22 -2.53 6.96
CA LEU A 124 -6.91 -3.69 6.11
C LEU A 124 -7.32 -5.05 6.71
N LYS A 125 -6.95 -5.34 7.96
CA LYS A 125 -7.12 -6.68 8.57
C LYS A 125 -8.56 -7.24 8.57
N PRO A 126 -9.65 -6.42 8.56
CA PRO A 126 -11.00 -6.97 8.44
C PRO A 126 -11.32 -7.67 7.10
N TRP A 127 -10.45 -7.52 6.09
CA TRP A 127 -10.69 -8.03 4.73
C TRP A 127 -9.84 -9.27 4.43
N PRO A 128 -10.28 -10.16 3.51
CA PRO A 128 -9.40 -11.22 3.00
C PRO A 128 -8.22 -10.64 2.21
N MET A 129 -7.11 -11.36 2.13
CA MET A 129 -5.83 -10.84 1.60
C MET A 129 -5.95 -10.14 0.24
N VAL A 130 -6.66 -10.72 -0.73
CA VAL A 130 -6.91 -10.12 -2.05
C VAL A 130 -7.56 -8.72 -1.93
N ASN A 131 -8.51 -8.57 -1.00
CA ASN A 131 -9.18 -7.30 -0.77
C ASN A 131 -8.32 -6.33 0.04
N GLN A 132 -7.40 -6.83 0.88
CA GLN A 132 -6.39 -6.00 1.53
C GLN A 132 -5.46 -5.37 0.48
N ALA A 133 -4.96 -6.16 -0.47
CA ALA A 133 -4.13 -5.68 -1.58
C ALA A 133 -4.87 -4.63 -2.43
N ARG A 134 -6.11 -4.93 -2.84
CA ARG A 134 -6.97 -3.98 -3.57
C ARG A 134 -7.18 -2.68 -2.80
N LEU A 135 -7.51 -2.76 -1.51
CA LEU A 135 -7.76 -1.59 -0.69
C LEU A 135 -6.48 -0.76 -0.51
N LEU A 136 -5.34 -1.41 -0.28
CA LEU A 136 -4.05 -0.76 -0.17
C LEU A 136 -3.70 -0.03 -1.48
N TYR A 137 -3.94 -0.64 -2.65
CA TYR A 137 -3.79 0.01 -3.94
C TYR A 137 -4.74 1.20 -4.13
N ILE A 138 -6.01 1.10 -3.72
CA ILE A 138 -6.95 2.23 -3.77
C ILE A 138 -6.43 3.41 -2.94
N ILE A 139 -5.91 3.15 -1.74
CA ILE A 139 -5.46 4.19 -0.81
C ILE A 139 -4.12 4.81 -1.25
N PHE A 140 -3.18 4.02 -1.77
CA PHE A 140 -1.81 4.48 -1.98
C PHE A 140 -1.26 4.31 -3.39
N GLY A 141 -1.92 3.55 -4.25
CA GLY A 141 -1.50 3.33 -5.62
C GLY A 141 -1.53 4.59 -6.48
N PRO A 142 -1.02 4.50 -7.72
CA PRO A 142 -0.91 5.63 -8.63
C PRO A 142 -2.25 6.30 -8.93
N VAL A 143 -2.21 7.62 -9.11
CA VAL A 143 -3.38 8.44 -9.42
C VAL A 143 -3.11 9.33 -10.63
N SER A 144 -4.20 9.71 -11.29
CA SER A 144 -4.20 10.70 -12.36
C SER A 144 -3.90 12.07 -11.78
N SER A 145 -2.97 12.80 -12.39
CA SER A 145 -2.61 14.17 -11.99
C SER A 145 -3.73 15.18 -12.25
N LEU A 146 -4.67 14.88 -13.15
CA LEU A 146 -5.75 15.77 -13.54
C LEU A 146 -6.92 15.74 -12.55
N ASP A 147 -7.27 14.56 -12.06
CA ASP A 147 -8.53 14.35 -11.32
C ASP A 147 -8.38 13.44 -10.09
N GLY A 148 -7.16 13.04 -9.74
CA GLY A 148 -6.85 12.29 -8.52
C GLY A 148 -7.42 10.87 -8.45
N HIS A 149 -8.08 10.38 -9.50
CA HIS A 149 -8.62 9.02 -9.54
C HIS A 149 -7.49 7.98 -9.63
N VAL A 150 -7.74 6.81 -9.06
CA VAL A 150 -6.83 5.66 -9.10
C VAL A 150 -6.66 5.19 -10.55
N VAL A 151 -5.41 5.08 -11.01
CA VAL A 151 -5.08 4.62 -12.36
C VAL A 151 -4.62 3.17 -12.29
N TRP A 152 -5.57 2.26 -12.41
CA TRP A 152 -5.34 0.82 -12.32
C TRP A 152 -4.41 0.29 -13.41
N GLN A 153 -4.49 0.85 -14.62
CA GLN A 153 -3.68 0.40 -15.76
C GLN A 153 -2.21 0.81 -15.68
N LYS A 154 -1.86 1.76 -14.80
CA LYS A 154 -0.49 2.30 -14.74
C LYS A 154 0.56 1.22 -14.46
N MET A 155 0.19 0.20 -13.69
CA MET A 155 1.08 -0.90 -13.35
C MET A 155 1.22 -1.97 -14.45
N ILE A 156 0.35 -1.95 -15.46
CA ILE A 156 0.20 -3.00 -16.47
C ILE A 156 0.67 -2.53 -17.85
N GLU A 157 0.34 -1.29 -18.23
CA GLU A 157 0.56 -0.82 -19.61
C GLU A 157 1.97 -0.27 -19.87
N GLY A 158 2.67 0.22 -18.84
CA GLY A 158 4.01 0.76 -19.03
C GLY A 158 4.79 1.03 -17.73
N PRO A 159 6.06 1.47 -17.86
CA PRO A 159 6.90 1.83 -16.72
C PRO A 159 6.23 2.92 -15.86
N THR A 160 6.11 2.65 -14.56
CA THR A 160 5.59 3.61 -13.58
C THR A 160 6.75 4.37 -12.92
N ASP A 161 6.59 5.69 -12.79
CA ASP A 161 7.54 6.54 -12.08
C ASP A 161 7.59 6.28 -10.57
N GLU A 162 8.76 6.49 -9.97
CA GLU A 162 8.97 6.26 -8.54
C GLU A 162 8.04 7.09 -7.65
N THR A 163 7.77 8.33 -8.04
CA THR A 163 6.95 9.25 -7.23
C THR A 163 5.52 8.74 -7.05
N SER A 164 5.00 8.07 -8.06
CA SER A 164 3.68 7.43 -8.05
C SER A 164 3.62 6.20 -7.15
N LEU A 165 4.75 5.49 -6.97
CA LEU A 165 4.85 4.29 -6.15
C LEU A 165 5.25 4.56 -4.70
N LYS A 166 5.87 5.72 -4.42
CA LYS A 166 6.38 6.08 -3.10
C LYS A 166 5.36 5.91 -1.98
N GLY A 167 4.12 6.38 -2.20
CA GLY A 167 3.06 6.25 -1.19
C GLY A 167 2.71 4.80 -0.86
N LEU A 168 2.74 3.91 -1.85
CA LEU A 168 2.48 2.48 -1.68
C LEU A 168 3.66 1.79 -0.98
N ALA A 169 4.89 2.09 -1.41
CA ALA A 169 6.11 1.59 -0.79
C ALA A 169 6.22 2.00 0.70
N ASP A 170 5.90 3.25 1.03
CA ASP A 170 5.93 3.74 2.41
C ASP A 170 4.86 3.08 3.28
N ALA A 171 3.69 2.74 2.71
CA ALA A 171 2.68 1.96 3.41
C ALA A 171 3.14 0.51 3.67
N ILE A 172 3.82 -0.12 2.71
CA ILE A 172 4.39 -1.47 2.90
C ILE A 172 5.47 -1.45 3.99
N LYS A 173 6.39 -0.46 3.98
CA LYS A 173 7.38 -0.25 5.04
C LYS A 173 6.76 -0.04 6.41
N LEU A 174 5.63 0.66 6.46
CA LEU A 174 4.91 0.91 7.69
C LEU A 174 4.37 -0.40 8.28
N LEU A 175 3.80 -1.26 7.44
CA LEU A 175 3.27 -2.58 7.83
C LEU A 175 4.36 -3.60 8.18
N TYR A 176 5.53 -3.52 7.54
CA TYR A 176 6.69 -4.36 7.88
C TYR A 176 7.43 -3.89 9.13
N GLY A 177 7.19 -2.66 9.58
CA GLY A 177 7.84 -2.07 10.75
C GLY A 177 7.46 -2.78 12.05
N THR A 178 8.32 -2.69 13.05
CA THR A 178 8.10 -3.29 14.39
C THR A 178 6.90 -2.68 15.12
N GLU A 179 6.45 -1.50 14.71
CA GLU A 179 5.28 -0.82 15.25
C GLU A 179 3.96 -1.48 14.81
N ALA A 180 3.95 -2.18 13.67
CA ALA A 180 2.78 -2.88 13.15
C ALA A 180 2.65 -4.28 13.76
N ARG A 181 2.42 -4.36 15.08
CA ARG A 181 2.46 -5.61 15.88
C ARG A 181 1.58 -6.76 15.38
N GLU A 182 0.54 -6.46 14.60
CA GLU A 182 -0.39 -7.45 14.05
C GLU A 182 0.02 -7.99 12.67
N TRP A 183 1.17 -7.55 12.15
CA TRP A 183 1.70 -7.95 10.85
C TRP A 183 2.98 -8.75 11.02
N THR A 184 2.98 -9.97 10.47
CA THR A 184 4.21 -10.74 10.29
C THR A 184 4.92 -10.34 9.01
N ALA A 185 6.20 -10.69 8.88
CA ALA A 185 6.91 -10.53 7.61
C ALA A 185 6.17 -11.27 6.48
N ASP A 186 5.69 -12.48 6.74
CA ASP A 186 4.94 -13.29 5.79
C ASP A 186 3.61 -12.65 5.37
N ASP A 187 2.88 -12.03 6.31
CA ASP A 187 1.65 -11.30 5.99
C ASP A 187 1.93 -10.18 4.97
N VAL A 188 3.01 -9.42 5.18
CA VAL A 188 3.40 -8.32 4.30
C VAL A 188 3.90 -8.84 2.96
N ILE A 189 4.67 -9.93 2.92
CA ILE A 189 5.12 -10.53 1.66
C ILE A 189 3.94 -11.07 0.86
N ASN A 190 2.98 -11.74 1.50
CA ASN A 190 1.74 -12.20 0.85
C ASN A 190 0.92 -11.02 0.31
N LEU A 191 0.85 -9.91 1.04
CA LEU A 191 0.18 -8.70 0.59
C LEU A 191 0.85 -8.11 -0.67
N VAL A 192 2.18 -8.10 -0.72
CA VAL A 192 2.94 -7.66 -1.91
C VAL A 192 2.76 -8.64 -3.08
N ASP A 193 2.73 -9.95 -2.80
CA ASP A 193 2.47 -10.97 -3.83
C ASP A 193 1.10 -10.76 -4.46
N GLU A 194 0.07 -10.54 -3.64
CA GLU A 194 -1.29 -10.25 -4.10
C GLU A 194 -1.41 -8.91 -4.83
N LEU A 195 -0.66 -7.89 -4.43
CA LEU A 195 -0.60 -6.62 -5.16
C LEU A 195 -0.11 -6.82 -6.60
N SER A 196 0.91 -7.66 -6.80
CA SER A 196 1.55 -7.90 -8.11
C SER A 196 0.61 -8.47 -9.18
N VAL A 197 -0.59 -8.93 -8.79
CA VAL A 197 -1.60 -9.51 -9.67
C VAL A 197 -2.95 -8.77 -9.63
N VAL A 198 -3.02 -7.60 -8.97
CA VAL A 198 -4.25 -6.81 -8.81
C VAL A 198 -4.13 -5.48 -9.58
N PRO A 199 -4.96 -5.21 -10.60
CA PRO A 199 -6.16 -5.95 -11.00
C PRO A 199 -5.87 -7.12 -11.95
N GLN A 200 -4.67 -7.12 -12.52
CA GLN A 200 -4.08 -8.13 -13.41
C GLN A 200 -2.57 -8.16 -13.09
N GLU A 201 -1.84 -9.11 -13.69
CA GLU A 201 -0.39 -9.20 -13.55
C GLU A 201 0.29 -7.87 -13.91
N TRP A 202 1.03 -7.32 -12.95
CA TRP A 202 1.82 -6.12 -13.14
C TRP A 202 3.06 -6.41 -13.99
N LEU A 203 3.54 -5.39 -14.69
CA LEU A 203 4.83 -5.48 -15.35
C LEU A 203 5.92 -5.77 -14.32
N MET A 204 6.80 -6.72 -14.65
CA MET A 204 7.94 -7.09 -13.79
C MET A 204 8.79 -5.88 -13.41
N GLU A 205 8.97 -4.93 -14.33
CA GLU A 205 9.68 -3.68 -14.08
C GLU A 205 9.03 -2.86 -12.94
N ASN A 206 7.69 -2.82 -12.88
CA ASN A 206 6.95 -2.07 -11.87
C ASN A 206 6.93 -2.80 -10.51
N ASN A 207 6.85 -4.14 -10.52
CA ASN A 207 7.02 -4.96 -9.31
C ASN A 207 8.40 -4.71 -8.67
N VAL A 208 9.46 -4.76 -9.49
CA VAL A 208 10.83 -4.51 -9.04
C VAL A 208 10.98 -3.09 -8.48
N ARG A 209 10.49 -2.06 -9.17
CA ARG A 209 10.52 -0.68 -8.65
C ARG A 209 9.85 -0.56 -7.28
N LEU A 210 8.68 -1.18 -7.10
CA LEU A 210 8.01 -1.17 -5.80
C LEU A 210 8.85 -1.85 -4.72
N LEU A 211 9.48 -3.00 -5.03
CA LEU A 211 10.34 -3.72 -4.09
C LEU A 211 11.58 -2.90 -3.68
N LEU A 212 12.24 -2.26 -4.65
CA LEU A 212 13.38 -1.36 -4.40
C LEU A 212 12.97 -0.21 -3.49
N LEU A 213 11.86 0.47 -3.82
CA LEU A 213 11.34 1.57 -3.02
C LEU A 213 10.89 1.14 -1.63
N SER A 214 10.44 -0.11 -1.46
CA SER A 214 10.02 -0.68 -0.18
C SER A 214 11.21 -0.97 0.75
N GLY A 215 12.42 -1.08 0.22
CA GLY A 215 13.66 -1.17 0.99
C GLY A 215 14.22 -2.59 1.14
N ASN A 216 15.49 -2.65 1.55
CA ASN A 216 16.33 -3.85 1.46
C ASN A 216 15.78 -5.08 2.19
N SER A 217 15.21 -4.90 3.39
CA SER A 217 14.70 -6.01 4.18
C SER A 217 13.49 -6.66 3.50
N ILE A 218 12.50 -5.86 3.09
CA ILE A 218 11.30 -6.33 2.40
C ILE A 218 11.68 -6.96 1.06
N CYS A 219 12.52 -6.29 0.27
CA CYS A 219 12.98 -6.80 -1.01
C CYS A 219 13.68 -8.17 -0.85
N PHE A 220 14.59 -8.31 0.12
CA PHE A 220 15.25 -9.57 0.38
C PHE A 220 14.25 -10.66 0.83
N THR A 221 13.38 -10.36 1.80
CA THR A 221 12.40 -11.33 2.31
C THR A 221 11.45 -11.79 1.21
N PHE A 222 11.00 -10.88 0.33
CA PHE A 222 10.18 -11.21 -0.84
C PHE A 222 10.91 -12.19 -1.77
N LEU A 223 12.13 -11.87 -2.20
CA LEU A 223 12.92 -12.73 -3.10
C LEU A 223 13.25 -14.08 -2.45
N ALA A 224 13.60 -14.08 -1.17
CA ALA A 224 13.86 -15.30 -0.40
C ALA A 224 12.60 -16.19 -0.33
N SER A 225 11.41 -15.61 -0.18
CA SER A 225 10.16 -16.38 -0.20
C SER A 225 9.93 -17.11 -1.55
N LYS A 226 10.33 -16.50 -2.67
CA LYS A 226 10.26 -17.12 -4.00
C LYS A 226 11.26 -18.27 -4.15
N ALA A 227 12.47 -18.11 -3.60
CA ALA A 227 13.46 -19.18 -3.56
C ALA A 227 12.96 -20.37 -2.74
N VAL A 228 12.45 -20.13 -1.53
CA VAL A 228 11.95 -21.18 -0.62
C VAL A 228 10.71 -21.88 -1.18
N SER A 229 9.82 -21.16 -1.88
CA SER A 229 8.64 -21.74 -2.53
C SER A 229 8.93 -22.46 -3.85
N GLY A 230 10.20 -22.55 -4.27
CA GLY A 230 10.58 -23.22 -5.52
C GLY A 230 10.18 -22.46 -6.79
N ARG A 231 9.78 -21.18 -6.69
CA ARG A 231 9.41 -20.31 -7.81
C ARG A 231 10.66 -19.72 -8.49
N THR A 232 11.60 -20.58 -8.86
CA THR A 232 12.95 -20.23 -9.32
C THR A 232 12.95 -19.45 -10.63
N VAL A 233 12.04 -19.77 -11.56
CA VAL A 233 11.91 -19.06 -12.85
C VAL A 233 11.42 -17.63 -12.64
N GLU A 234 10.40 -17.45 -11.80
CA GLU A 234 9.88 -16.12 -11.44
C GLU A 234 10.95 -15.28 -10.75
N LEU A 235 11.66 -15.89 -9.79
CA LEU A 235 12.77 -15.25 -9.09
C LEU A 235 13.89 -14.82 -10.06
N ALA A 236 14.26 -15.68 -11.00
CA ALA A 236 15.26 -15.35 -12.02
C ALA A 236 14.85 -14.13 -12.86
N ARG A 237 13.58 -14.08 -13.30
CA ARG A 237 13.04 -12.92 -14.02
C ARG A 237 13.10 -11.66 -13.15
N LEU A 238 12.67 -11.72 -11.89
CA LEU A 238 12.74 -10.59 -10.96
C LEU A 238 14.17 -10.05 -10.81
N MET A 239 15.18 -10.93 -10.71
CA MET A 239 16.58 -10.52 -10.59
C MET A 239 17.11 -9.83 -11.86
N VAL A 240 16.72 -10.30 -13.05
CA VAL A 240 17.08 -9.64 -14.32
C VAL A 240 16.45 -8.26 -14.41
N PHE A 241 15.15 -8.15 -14.11
CA PHE A 241 14.47 -6.84 -14.09
C PHE A 241 15.01 -5.94 -12.98
N MET A 242 15.53 -6.48 -11.87
CA MET A 242 16.22 -5.71 -10.83
C MET A 242 17.50 -5.08 -11.35
N ALA A 243 18.33 -5.83 -12.06
CA ALA A 243 19.51 -5.28 -12.73
C ALA A 243 19.11 -4.19 -13.74
N LEU A 244 18.08 -4.43 -14.55
CA LEU A 244 17.59 -3.47 -15.55
C LEU A 244 17.08 -2.17 -14.91
N VAL A 245 16.23 -2.27 -13.88
CA VAL A 245 15.71 -1.09 -13.17
C VAL A 245 16.82 -0.36 -12.45
N CYS A 246 17.78 -1.06 -11.86
CA CYS A 246 18.92 -0.41 -11.23
C CYS A 246 19.73 0.42 -12.23
N GLU A 247 19.96 -0.10 -13.44
CA GLU A 247 20.64 0.66 -14.49
C GLU A 247 19.78 1.85 -14.96
N LYS A 248 18.50 1.63 -15.28
CA LYS A 248 17.59 2.67 -15.80
C LYS A 248 17.40 3.84 -14.82
N ASP A 249 17.21 3.52 -13.54
CA ASP A 249 16.87 4.50 -12.51
C ASP A 249 18.14 4.94 -11.74
N LEU A 250 19.34 4.59 -12.24
CA LEU A 250 20.66 4.97 -11.72
C LEU A 250 20.92 4.54 -10.26
N TYR A 251 20.37 3.38 -9.86
CA TYR A 251 20.73 2.72 -8.60
C TYR A 251 22.08 2.00 -8.70
N CYS A 252 22.70 1.76 -7.55
CA CYS A 252 23.99 1.09 -7.47
C CYS A 252 23.91 -0.39 -7.89
N MET A 253 24.57 -0.77 -8.99
CA MET A 253 24.62 -2.16 -9.46
C MET A 253 25.30 -3.12 -8.47
N ASP A 254 26.24 -2.64 -7.65
CA ASP A 254 26.83 -3.42 -6.56
C ASP A 254 25.77 -3.86 -5.54
N TRP A 255 24.73 -3.05 -5.32
CA TRP A 255 23.61 -3.45 -4.46
C TRP A 255 22.83 -4.63 -5.05
N ALA A 256 22.52 -4.60 -6.36
CA ALA A 256 21.79 -5.68 -7.03
C ALA A 256 22.61 -6.99 -7.00
N ALA A 257 23.92 -6.90 -7.25
CA ALA A 257 24.83 -8.04 -7.14
C ALA A 257 24.87 -8.62 -5.71
N LYS A 258 24.95 -7.76 -4.68
CA LYS A 258 24.90 -8.19 -3.27
C LYS A 258 23.55 -8.81 -2.91
N MET A 259 22.45 -8.29 -3.43
CA MET A 259 21.12 -8.88 -3.23
C MET A 259 21.05 -10.28 -3.87
N MET A 260 21.54 -10.42 -5.10
CA MET A 260 21.65 -11.71 -5.79
C MET A 260 22.46 -12.73 -4.98
N GLN A 261 23.62 -12.33 -4.47
CA GLN A 261 24.45 -13.20 -3.64
C GLN A 261 23.74 -13.62 -2.35
N LYS A 262 22.97 -12.73 -1.72
CA LYS A 262 22.19 -13.05 -0.52
C LYS A 262 21.10 -14.07 -0.83
N VAL A 263 20.34 -13.87 -1.92
CA VAL A 263 19.29 -14.80 -2.36
C VAL A 263 19.89 -16.14 -2.78
N PHE A 264 21.02 -16.16 -3.47
CA PHE A 264 21.72 -17.39 -3.85
C PHE A 264 22.09 -18.27 -2.65
N LYS A 265 22.41 -17.65 -1.50
CA LYS A 265 22.71 -18.35 -0.24
C LYS A 265 21.47 -18.95 0.44
N VAL A 266 20.26 -18.57 0.04
CA VAL A 266 19.01 -19.15 0.56
C VAL A 266 18.82 -20.59 0.07
N PHE A 267 19.29 -20.89 -1.14
CA PHE A 267 19.25 -22.25 -1.69
C PHE A 267 20.17 -23.18 -0.90
N SER A 268 19.63 -24.30 -0.46
CA SER A 268 20.29 -25.23 0.45
C SER A 268 21.16 -26.22 -0.31
N THR A 269 20.75 -26.62 -1.52
CA THR A 269 21.46 -27.66 -2.28
C THR A 269 22.26 -27.08 -3.45
N PRO A 270 23.38 -27.72 -3.86
CA PRO A 270 24.11 -27.34 -5.07
C PRO A 270 23.26 -27.43 -6.34
N TRP A 271 22.33 -28.39 -6.38
CA TRP A 271 21.41 -28.55 -7.51
C TRP A 271 20.46 -27.35 -7.65
N GLU A 272 19.82 -26.91 -6.56
CA GLU A 272 18.96 -25.72 -6.56
C GLU A 272 19.71 -24.47 -7.04
N ARG A 273 20.95 -24.30 -6.56
CA ARG A 273 21.83 -23.19 -6.95
C ARG A 273 22.14 -23.21 -8.45
N ASN A 274 22.51 -24.37 -8.98
CA ASN A 274 22.80 -24.52 -10.41
C ASN A 274 21.55 -24.31 -11.26
N HIS A 275 20.41 -24.85 -10.83
CA HIS A 275 19.13 -24.64 -11.49
C HIS A 275 18.73 -23.16 -11.52
N PHE A 276 18.94 -22.42 -10.42
CA PHE A 276 18.69 -20.99 -10.37
C PHE A 276 19.60 -20.20 -11.32
N LEU A 277 20.90 -20.52 -11.39
CA LEU A 277 21.82 -19.89 -12.33
C LEU A 277 21.43 -20.13 -13.80
N GLN A 278 21.00 -21.35 -14.13
CA GLN A 278 20.47 -21.66 -15.47
C GLN A 278 19.19 -20.86 -15.77
N CYS A 279 18.28 -20.73 -14.80
CA CYS A 279 17.08 -19.91 -14.97
C CYS A 279 17.41 -18.43 -15.18
N LEU A 280 18.44 -17.92 -14.50
CA LEU A 280 18.93 -16.54 -14.67
C LEU A 280 19.52 -16.31 -16.05
N GLU A 281 20.40 -17.20 -16.51
CA GLU A 281 20.97 -17.14 -17.87
C GLU A 281 19.85 -17.12 -18.92
N ASN A 282 18.90 -18.05 -18.79
CA ASN A 282 17.74 -18.11 -19.66
C ASN A 282 16.92 -16.81 -19.59
N ALA A 283 16.63 -16.29 -18.40
CA ALA A 283 15.85 -15.06 -18.24
C ALA A 283 16.55 -13.85 -18.88
N PHE A 284 17.88 -13.73 -18.75
CA PHE A 284 18.66 -12.71 -19.45
C PHE A 284 18.57 -12.85 -20.96
N ALA A 285 18.73 -14.07 -21.49
CA ALA A 285 18.62 -14.33 -22.92
C ALA A 285 17.25 -13.92 -23.47
N HIS A 286 16.15 -14.26 -22.79
CA HIS A 286 14.80 -13.88 -23.21
C HIS A 286 14.62 -12.35 -23.21
N VAL A 287 15.00 -11.66 -22.13
CA VAL A 287 14.87 -10.20 -22.03
C VAL A 287 15.71 -9.49 -23.10
N LEU A 288 16.93 -9.97 -23.39
CA LEU A 288 17.76 -9.42 -24.46
C LEU A 288 17.13 -9.61 -25.84
N MET A 289 16.57 -10.79 -26.10
CA MET A 289 15.88 -11.07 -27.36
C MET A 289 14.63 -10.18 -27.53
N ASP A 290 13.84 -9.99 -26.47
CA ASP A 290 12.68 -9.11 -26.49
C ASP A 290 13.07 -7.65 -26.77
N LEU A 291 14.14 -7.16 -26.12
CA LEU A 291 14.68 -5.82 -26.35
C LEU A 291 15.20 -5.66 -27.79
N LEU A 292 15.93 -6.66 -28.30
CA LEU A 292 16.46 -6.63 -29.65
C LEU A 292 15.33 -6.65 -30.69
N GLN A 293 14.28 -7.44 -30.47
CA GLN A 293 13.09 -7.44 -31.32
C GLN A 293 12.36 -6.10 -31.28
N ALA A 294 12.21 -5.48 -30.10
CA ALA A 294 11.60 -4.15 -29.99
C ALA A 294 12.38 -3.09 -30.77
N VAL A 295 13.72 -3.11 -30.69
CA VAL A 295 14.60 -2.19 -31.45
C VAL A 295 14.49 -2.44 -32.95
N LEU A 296 14.37 -3.70 -33.39
CA LEU A 296 14.19 -4.03 -34.81
C LEU A 296 12.79 -3.69 -35.35
N ALA A 297 11.77 -3.67 -34.48
CA ALA A 297 10.39 -3.38 -34.86
C ALA A 297 10.08 -1.88 -35.01
N GLY A 298 10.93 -0.99 -34.46
CA GLY A 298 10.79 0.46 -34.57
C GLY A 298 10.06 1.10 -33.40
#